data_AF-A0A078FZT5-F1
#
_entry.id   AF-A0A078FZT5-F1
#
_cell.length_a   1.000
_cell.length_b   1.000
_cell.length_c   1.000
_cell.angle_alpha   90.00
_cell.angle_beta   90.00
_cell.angle_gamma   90.00
#
_symmetry.space_group_name_H-M   'P 1'
#
loop_
_entity.id
_entity.type
_entity.pdbx_description
1 polymer ?
#
loop_
_entity_poly.entity_id
_entity_poly.type
_entity_poly.pdbx_seq_one_letter_code
_entity_poly.pdbx_strand_id
1 'polypeptide(L)'
;MGEHEARGWIRSDETAKQMLSRVLGDRAFLLLPPLHRVPLRAGNVVEITGSSPTAKTQILIQAAITCILPKTWNGVHYGGLEKLVLFLDLDCRFDVLRLSDMLKNRLLEAYRIGNGAWWQLEESNVKTQDKSKIVYDEELYVSCMKRFLYLRCYDSLELLSTLKTLHYRIRLQEACGSQVGVLMIDSIGAFHWTDRLSSSLALDKNNRKSLSLTNVVETIVQEMKKLMQVHSLVVIATKATIYEEKYPTNENNRNISSHSDLFGNPSSKAQQPPFREFMPSSWQAFVTHKIFIRKSDDHHKSLGQQNLSAYLLEWLQPQLSSIDRFIVDDVSKLSHLQVLL
;
A
#
# COMPACT_ATOMS: atom_id res chain seq x y z
N MET A 1 -40.06 -24.88 -26.78
CA MET A 1 -39.03 -24.69 -25.75
C MET A 1 -39.58 -25.28 -24.46
N GLY A 2 -39.12 -26.46 -24.08
CA GLY A 2 -39.71 -27.21 -22.96
C GLY A 2 -39.24 -26.68 -21.61
N GLU A 3 -40.08 -26.76 -20.57
CA GLU A 3 -39.76 -26.33 -19.20
C GLU A 3 -38.43 -26.88 -18.65
N HIS A 4 -37.98 -28.03 -19.16
CA HIS A 4 -36.69 -28.63 -18.83
C HIS A 4 -35.48 -27.81 -19.28
N GLU A 5 -35.59 -27.07 -20.38
CA GLU A 5 -34.52 -26.22 -20.94
C GLU A 5 -34.36 -24.93 -20.11
N ALA A 6 -35.49 -24.37 -19.66
CA ALA A 6 -35.51 -23.18 -18.79
C ALA A 6 -34.96 -23.49 -17.38
N ARG A 7 -35.22 -24.68 -16.84
CA ARG A 7 -34.64 -25.12 -15.55
C ARG A 7 -33.14 -25.37 -15.60
N GLY A 8 -32.58 -25.64 -16.78
CA GLY A 8 -31.13 -25.74 -16.99
C GLY A 8 -30.41 -24.39 -16.86
N TRP A 9 -31.08 -23.29 -17.27
CA TRP A 9 -30.58 -21.92 -17.15
C TRP A 9 -30.66 -21.36 -15.72
N ILE A 10 -31.58 -21.88 -14.90
CA ILE A 10 -31.77 -21.50 -13.49
C ILE A 10 -31.15 -22.57 -12.58
N ARG A 11 -29.99 -23.13 -12.95
CA ARG A 11 -29.21 -23.93 -12.00
C ARG A 11 -28.32 -22.98 -11.21
N SER A 12 -28.38 -23.07 -9.88
CA SER A 12 -27.44 -22.38 -9.01
C SER A 12 -26.04 -22.95 -9.26
N ASP A 13 -25.13 -22.14 -9.80
CA ASP A 13 -23.75 -22.54 -10.11
C ASP A 13 -22.95 -22.94 -8.85
N GLU A 14 -23.38 -22.47 -7.68
CA GLU A 14 -22.70 -22.70 -6.41
C GLU A 14 -23.71 -22.74 -5.26
N THR A 15 -23.47 -23.60 -4.25
CA THR A 15 -24.22 -23.57 -2.99
C THR A 15 -23.67 -22.50 -2.05
N ALA A 16 -24.50 -21.92 -1.18
CA ALA A 16 -24.04 -20.94 -0.19
C ALA A 16 -22.87 -21.47 0.68
N LYS A 17 -22.86 -22.78 0.98
CA LYS A 17 -21.77 -23.43 1.70
C LYS A 17 -20.45 -23.44 0.91
N GLN A 18 -20.50 -23.72 -0.39
CA GLN A 18 -19.32 -23.66 -1.27
C GLN A 18 -18.79 -22.23 -1.38
N MET A 19 -19.70 -21.26 -1.60
CA MET A 19 -19.35 -19.84 -1.63
C MET A 19 -18.67 -19.40 -0.33
N LEU A 20 -19.26 -19.74 0.82
CA LEU A 20 -18.69 -19.41 2.13
C LEU A 20 -17.36 -20.13 2.37
N SER A 21 -17.20 -21.38 1.95
CA SER A 21 -15.92 -22.10 2.11
C SER A 21 -14.79 -21.44 1.32
N ARG A 22 -15.09 -20.90 0.14
CA ARG A 22 -14.14 -20.13 -0.68
C ARG A 22 -13.84 -18.76 -0.05
N VAL A 23 -14.88 -18.01 0.34
CA VAL A 23 -14.77 -16.66 0.93
C VAL A 23 -14.09 -16.67 2.30
N LEU A 24 -14.34 -17.70 3.12
CA LEU A 24 -13.71 -17.87 4.44
C LEU A 24 -12.30 -18.49 4.34
N GLY A 25 -12.00 -19.18 3.23
CA GLY A 25 -10.66 -19.66 2.92
C GLY A 25 -9.68 -18.53 2.61
N ASP A 26 -10.17 -17.42 2.07
CA ASP A 26 -9.38 -16.21 1.80
C ASP A 26 -9.08 -15.45 3.11
N ARG A 27 -7.97 -15.85 3.74
CA ARG A 27 -7.49 -15.25 4.99
C ARG A 27 -6.99 -13.83 4.75
N ALA A 28 -7.06 -13.00 5.79
CA ALA A 28 -6.47 -11.66 5.75
C ALA A 28 -4.99 -11.75 5.36
N PHE A 29 -4.59 -10.95 4.37
CA PHE A 29 -3.27 -11.01 3.75
C PHE A 29 -2.25 -10.20 4.52
N LEU A 30 -2.60 -9.05 5.07
CA LEU A 30 -1.62 -8.12 5.65
C LEU A 30 -1.96 -7.79 7.11
N LEU A 31 -1.25 -8.44 8.03
CA LEU A 31 -1.31 -8.18 9.48
C LEU A 31 0.00 -7.55 9.97
N LEU A 32 0.51 -6.57 9.24
CA LEU A 32 1.73 -5.85 9.57
C LEU A 32 1.43 -4.59 10.35
N PRO A 33 2.07 -4.32 11.48
CA PRO A 33 2.07 -2.98 12.04
C PRO A 33 2.64 -1.96 11.04
N PRO A 34 1.99 -0.80 10.85
CA PRO A 34 0.77 -0.31 11.53
C PRO A 34 -0.56 -0.74 10.87
N LEU A 35 -0.55 -1.37 9.70
CA LEU A 35 -1.75 -1.84 8.96
C LEU A 35 -2.56 -2.99 9.62
N HIS A 36 -2.04 -3.62 10.68
CA HIS A 36 -2.62 -4.79 11.35
C HIS A 36 -3.98 -4.59 12.04
N ARG A 37 -4.44 -3.34 12.22
CA ARG A 37 -5.69 -3.06 12.96
C ARG A 37 -6.94 -3.52 12.23
N VAL A 38 -6.91 -3.52 10.89
CA VAL A 38 -8.03 -3.97 10.06
C VAL A 38 -7.56 -5.12 9.19
N PRO A 39 -8.25 -6.28 9.22
CA PRO A 39 -7.85 -7.43 8.42
C PRO A 39 -8.09 -7.17 6.93
N LEU A 40 -7.02 -6.85 6.20
CA LEU A 40 -7.08 -6.62 4.75
C LEU A 40 -7.22 -7.94 3.99
N ARG A 41 -8.24 -8.05 3.14
CA ARG A 41 -8.56 -9.22 2.32
C ARG A 41 -8.52 -8.87 0.83
N ALA A 42 -8.44 -9.91 -0.01
CA ALA A 42 -8.53 -9.72 -1.46
C ALA A 42 -9.83 -8.99 -1.81
N GLY A 43 -9.73 -8.11 -2.81
CA GLY A 43 -10.81 -7.18 -3.13
C GLY A 43 -10.75 -5.86 -2.35
N ASN A 44 -9.94 -5.75 -1.29
CA ASN A 44 -9.74 -4.47 -0.60
C ASN A 44 -8.80 -3.56 -1.40
N VAL A 45 -9.17 -2.28 -1.40
CA VAL A 45 -8.39 -1.15 -1.93
C VAL A 45 -8.09 -0.22 -0.77
N VAL A 46 -6.81 -0.05 -0.47
CA VAL A 46 -6.30 0.77 0.62
C VAL A 46 -5.65 2.01 0.04
N GLU A 47 -6.12 3.19 0.45
CA GLU A 47 -5.48 4.47 0.14
C GLU A 47 -4.73 4.98 1.38
N ILE A 48 -3.41 5.14 1.26
CA ILE A 48 -2.55 5.73 2.28
C ILE A 48 -2.24 7.18 1.90
N THR A 49 -2.83 8.12 2.63
CA THR A 49 -2.69 9.55 2.40
C THR A 49 -1.83 10.22 3.47
N GLY A 50 -0.98 11.17 3.09
CA GLY A 50 -0.22 11.99 4.05
C GLY A 50 0.72 12.96 3.34
N SER A 51 1.15 14.04 4.01
CA SER A 51 2.14 14.97 3.43
C SER A 51 3.46 14.28 3.08
N SER A 52 4.23 14.81 2.14
CA SER A 52 5.62 14.39 2.00
C SER A 52 6.46 15.17 3.03
N PRO A 53 7.28 14.54 3.90
CA PRO A 53 7.70 13.13 3.97
C PRO A 53 7.11 12.33 5.17
N THR A 54 6.01 11.60 4.97
CA THR A 54 5.32 10.78 6.01
C THR A 54 5.55 9.27 5.92
N ALA A 55 6.69 8.82 5.39
CA ALA A 55 7.08 7.41 5.35
C ALA A 55 6.09 6.45 4.62
N LYS A 56 5.25 6.95 3.71
CA LYS A 56 4.28 6.13 2.94
C LYS A 56 4.95 4.99 2.16
N THR A 57 5.97 5.31 1.36
CA THR A 57 6.78 4.31 0.63
C THR A 57 7.46 3.32 1.58
N GLN A 58 7.82 3.76 2.79
CA GLN A 58 8.41 2.89 3.81
C GLN A 58 7.44 1.80 4.28
N ILE A 59 6.17 2.16 4.48
CA ILE A 59 5.11 1.21 4.79
C ILE A 59 4.90 0.23 3.64
N LEU A 60 4.93 0.72 2.38
CA LEU A 60 4.85 -0.16 1.21
C LEU A 60 6.00 -1.17 1.17
N ILE A 61 7.25 -0.73 1.41
CA ILE A 61 8.43 -1.60 1.42
C ILE A 61 8.30 -2.69 2.49
N GLN A 62 7.85 -2.35 3.70
CA GLN A 62 7.64 -3.33 4.76
C GLN A 62 6.55 -4.35 4.43
N ALA A 63 5.44 -3.87 3.86
CA ALA A 63 4.37 -4.72 3.36
C ALA A 63 4.86 -5.64 2.25
N ALA A 64 5.68 -5.13 1.33
CA ALA A 64 6.24 -5.91 0.23
C ALA A 64 7.15 -7.03 0.75
N ILE A 65 8.07 -6.71 1.68
CA ILE A 65 8.98 -7.69 2.29
C ILE A 65 8.21 -8.83 2.96
N THR A 66 7.16 -8.51 3.72
CA THR A 66 6.36 -9.55 4.39
C THR A 66 5.57 -10.39 3.39
N CYS A 67 5.10 -9.80 2.30
CA CYS A 67 4.45 -10.55 1.23
C CYS A 67 5.41 -11.54 0.54
N ILE A 68 6.61 -11.10 0.16
CA ILE A 68 7.54 -11.92 -0.62
C ILE A 68 8.27 -12.99 0.20
N LEU A 69 8.48 -12.75 1.50
CA LEU A 69 9.12 -13.72 2.39
C LEU A 69 8.28 -15.00 2.52
N PRO A 70 8.89 -16.19 2.64
CA PRO A 70 8.16 -17.41 2.93
C PRO A 70 7.72 -17.46 4.40
N LYS A 71 6.84 -18.41 4.73
CA LYS A 71 6.51 -18.70 6.13
C LYS A 71 7.69 -19.33 6.85
N THR A 72 8.29 -20.34 6.23
CA THR A 72 9.41 -21.13 6.75
C THR A 72 10.39 -21.46 5.64
N TRP A 73 11.68 -21.52 5.95
CA TRP A 73 12.74 -21.97 5.03
C TRP A 73 13.84 -22.64 5.84
N ASN A 74 14.28 -23.83 5.42
CA ASN A 74 15.31 -24.64 6.12
C ASN A 74 15.10 -24.74 7.64
N GLY A 75 13.85 -24.89 8.09
CA GLY A 75 13.49 -25.00 9.51
C GLY A 75 13.36 -23.67 10.26
N VAL A 76 13.73 -22.53 9.66
CA VAL A 76 13.61 -21.20 10.26
C VAL A 76 12.28 -20.56 9.86
N HIS A 77 11.59 -19.93 10.82
CA HIS A 77 10.31 -19.27 10.60
C HIS A 77 10.49 -17.76 10.30
N TYR A 78 10.27 -17.37 9.04
CA TYR A 78 10.36 -15.98 8.57
C TYR A 78 9.02 -15.22 8.68
N GLY A 79 7.90 -15.95 8.75
CA GLY A 79 6.57 -15.39 8.98
C GLY A 79 6.01 -14.55 7.83
N GLY A 80 6.52 -14.72 6.60
CA GLY A 80 5.98 -14.08 5.41
C GLY A 80 4.82 -14.86 4.77
N LEU A 81 4.34 -14.37 3.62
CA LEU A 81 3.15 -14.90 2.93
C LEU A 81 3.47 -15.76 1.71
N GLU A 82 4.68 -15.70 1.20
CA GLU A 82 5.11 -16.39 0.00
C GLU A 82 4.36 -15.96 -1.29
N LYS A 83 4.02 -14.67 -1.39
CA LYS A 83 3.18 -14.12 -2.47
C LYS A 83 3.92 -13.14 -3.37
N LEU A 84 3.47 -13.06 -4.62
CA LEU A 84 3.94 -12.08 -5.59
C LEU A 84 3.43 -10.67 -5.24
N VAL A 85 4.35 -9.71 -5.24
CA VAL A 85 4.10 -8.27 -5.12
C VAL A 85 4.26 -7.63 -6.49
N LEU A 86 3.27 -6.83 -6.90
CA LEU A 86 3.35 -5.98 -8.08
C LEU A 86 3.52 -4.55 -7.60
N PHE A 87 4.62 -3.87 -7.94
CA PHE A 87 4.89 -2.50 -7.53
C PHE A 87 4.91 -1.57 -8.75
N LEU A 88 3.97 -0.63 -8.80
CA LEU A 88 3.88 0.42 -9.81
C LEU A 88 4.45 1.73 -9.25
N ASP A 89 5.65 2.10 -9.70
CA ASP A 89 6.30 3.37 -9.39
C ASP A 89 5.88 4.43 -10.42
N LEU A 90 5.04 5.36 -9.99
CA LEU A 90 4.49 6.44 -10.81
C LEU A 90 5.22 7.78 -10.58
N ASP A 91 5.87 7.94 -9.42
CA ASP A 91 6.65 9.14 -9.10
C ASP A 91 8.16 8.96 -9.39
N CYS A 92 8.59 7.78 -9.84
CA CYS A 92 9.96 7.42 -10.18
C CYS A 92 10.95 7.57 -9.01
N ARG A 93 10.46 7.36 -7.77
CA ARG A 93 11.23 7.58 -6.53
C ARG A 93 11.53 6.30 -5.76
N PHE A 94 11.10 5.14 -6.26
CA PHE A 94 11.31 3.89 -5.56
C PHE A 94 12.78 3.48 -5.58
N ASP A 95 13.34 3.23 -4.40
CA ASP A 95 14.71 2.76 -4.21
C ASP A 95 14.72 1.24 -3.99
N VAL A 96 15.10 0.51 -5.04
CA VAL A 96 15.21 -0.96 -5.00
C VAL A 96 16.35 -1.42 -4.08
N LEU A 97 17.41 -0.62 -3.91
CA LEU A 97 18.50 -0.95 -3.00
C LEU A 97 18.01 -0.91 -1.57
N ARG A 98 17.18 0.08 -1.23
CA ARG A 98 16.52 0.15 0.08
C ARG A 98 15.64 -1.08 0.36
N LEU A 99 14.85 -1.54 -0.61
CA LEU A 99 14.08 -2.79 -0.49
C LEU A 99 15.02 -3.98 -0.24
N SER A 100 16.09 -4.10 -1.02
CA SER A 100 17.10 -5.16 -0.92
C SER A 100 17.74 -5.17 0.48
N ASP A 101 18.23 -4.04 0.96
CA ASP A 101 18.90 -3.94 2.26
C ASP A 101 17.96 -4.26 3.41
N MET A 102 16.71 -3.78 3.35
CA MET A 102 15.70 -4.11 4.34
C MET A 102 15.30 -5.58 4.32
N LEU A 103 15.22 -6.21 3.13
CA LEU A 103 14.97 -7.63 3.00
C LEU A 103 16.11 -8.44 3.63
N LYS A 104 17.37 -8.10 3.34
CA LYS A 104 18.55 -8.74 3.94
C LYS A 104 18.54 -8.63 5.46
N ASN A 105 18.27 -7.43 5.99
CA ASN A 105 18.15 -7.23 7.43
C ASN A 105 17.03 -8.07 8.04
N ARG A 106 15.90 -8.22 7.35
CA ARG A 106 14.79 -9.06 7.81
C ARG A 106 15.13 -10.55 7.80
N LEU A 107 15.84 -11.01 6.78
CA LEU A 107 16.32 -12.39 6.67
C LEU A 107 17.31 -12.72 7.80
N LEU A 108 18.26 -11.83 8.05
CA LEU A 108 19.25 -11.98 9.10
C LEU A 108 18.64 -11.99 10.48
N GLU A 109 17.70 -11.10 10.75
CA GLU A 109 17.01 -11.05 12.04
C GLU A 109 16.26 -12.36 12.33
N ALA A 110 15.52 -12.88 11.35
CA ALA A 110 14.80 -14.14 11.50
C ALA A 110 15.75 -15.33 11.71
N TYR A 111 16.88 -15.35 11.00
CA TYR A 111 17.90 -16.38 11.11
C TYR A 111 18.60 -16.37 12.48
N ARG A 112 18.88 -15.18 13.02
CA ARG A 112 19.42 -14.99 14.37
C ARG A 112 18.49 -15.53 15.45
N ILE A 113 17.20 -15.21 15.34
CA ILE A 113 16.17 -15.69 16.27
C ILE A 113 16.01 -17.22 16.17
N GLY A 114 16.04 -17.77 14.95
CA GLY A 114 15.83 -19.19 14.68
C GLY A 114 16.92 -20.12 15.24
N ASN A 115 18.19 -19.72 15.20
CA ASN A 115 19.29 -20.59 15.67
C ASN A 115 19.86 -20.20 17.05
N GLY A 116 19.28 -19.20 17.73
CA GLY A 116 19.65 -18.82 19.09
C GLY A 116 21.11 -18.43 19.28
N ALA A 117 21.67 -18.72 20.46
CA ALA A 117 23.01 -18.32 20.90
C ALA A 117 24.17 -18.89 20.07
N TRP A 118 23.93 -19.84 19.14
CA TRP A 118 24.96 -20.38 18.24
C TRP A 118 25.57 -19.30 17.34
N TRP A 119 24.78 -18.28 16.97
CA TRP A 119 25.27 -17.11 16.23
C TRP A 119 26.33 -16.30 16.98
N GLN A 120 26.21 -16.21 18.31
CA GLN A 120 27.13 -15.43 19.14
C GLN A 120 28.51 -16.12 19.27
N LEU A 121 28.54 -17.46 19.17
CA LEU A 121 29.80 -18.23 19.15
C LEU A 121 30.57 -18.05 17.83
N GLU A 122 29.91 -17.98 16.68
CA GLU A 122 30.60 -17.72 15.40
C GLU A 122 31.14 -16.28 15.32
N GLU A 123 30.42 -15.28 15.83
CA GLU A 123 30.89 -13.89 15.89
C GLU A 123 32.20 -13.74 16.69
N SER A 124 32.38 -14.55 17.74
CA SER A 124 33.60 -14.56 18.56
C SER A 124 34.82 -15.22 17.90
N ASN A 125 34.61 -16.05 16.86
CA ASN A 125 35.67 -16.76 16.15
C ASN A 125 36.15 -16.05 14.86
N VAL A 126 35.45 -15.00 14.41
CA VAL A 126 35.84 -14.24 13.21
C VAL A 126 36.83 -13.14 13.59
N LYS A 127 38.13 -13.44 13.44
CA LYS A 127 39.22 -12.45 13.55
C LYS A 127 39.13 -11.42 12.41
N THR A 128 38.61 -10.24 12.73
CA THR A 128 39.06 -8.89 12.32
C THR A 128 39.50 -8.55 10.88
N GLN A 129 39.13 -9.28 9.82
CA GLN A 129 39.26 -8.73 8.44
C GLN A 129 38.09 -8.94 7.46
N ASP A 130 37.05 -9.72 7.78
CA ASP A 130 35.86 -9.87 6.92
C ASP A 130 34.57 -9.56 7.69
N LYS A 131 34.28 -8.27 7.90
CA LYS A 131 32.95 -7.80 8.40
C LYS A 131 31.82 -7.96 7.36
N SER A 132 32.12 -8.56 6.20
CA SER A 132 31.26 -8.63 5.02
C SER A 132 30.50 -9.96 4.85
N LYS A 133 30.85 -11.02 5.60
CA LYS A 133 30.14 -12.31 5.54
C LYS A 133 29.07 -12.42 6.62
N ILE A 134 28.09 -11.55 6.55
CA ILE A 134 26.84 -11.73 7.29
C ILE A 134 25.98 -12.68 6.43
N VAL A 135 26.08 -13.99 6.68
CA VAL A 135 25.53 -15.03 5.78
C VAL A 135 24.05 -15.25 6.04
N TYR A 136 23.18 -14.54 5.30
CA TYR A 136 21.83 -15.03 5.01
C TYR A 136 21.91 -15.99 3.82
N ASP A 137 20.90 -16.84 3.66
CA ASP A 137 20.79 -17.75 2.52
C ASP A 137 20.52 -16.94 1.23
N GLU A 138 21.51 -16.92 0.32
CA GLU A 138 21.43 -16.20 -0.95
C GLU A 138 20.36 -16.79 -1.89
N GLU A 139 20.11 -18.10 -1.83
CA GLU A 139 19.05 -18.72 -2.62
C GLU A 139 17.68 -18.24 -2.15
N LEU A 140 17.48 -18.15 -0.84
CA LEU A 140 16.28 -17.59 -0.24
C LEU A 140 16.10 -16.11 -0.62
N TYR A 141 17.16 -15.31 -0.56
CA TYR A 141 17.11 -13.90 -0.96
C TYR A 141 16.70 -13.74 -2.42
N VAL A 142 17.33 -14.50 -3.33
CA VAL A 142 16.99 -14.49 -4.77
C VAL A 142 15.55 -14.95 -5.00
N SER A 143 15.09 -15.98 -4.29
CA SER A 143 13.71 -16.47 -4.35
C SER A 143 12.71 -15.39 -3.94
N CYS A 144 12.98 -14.67 -2.85
CA CYS A 144 12.15 -13.56 -2.39
C CYS A 144 12.13 -12.41 -3.41
N MET A 145 13.30 -12.01 -3.93
CA MET A 145 13.40 -10.93 -4.92
C MET A 145 12.69 -11.26 -6.24
N LYS A 146 12.68 -12.53 -6.67
CA LYS A 146 11.92 -12.98 -7.86
C LYS A 146 10.41 -12.76 -7.70
N ARG A 147 9.89 -12.70 -6.47
CA ARG A 147 8.47 -12.42 -6.18
C ARG A 147 8.15 -10.93 -6.11
N PHE A 148 9.10 -10.04 -6.33
CA PHE A 148 8.87 -8.61 -6.39
C PHE A 148 8.93 -8.13 -7.85
N LEU A 149 7.77 -7.95 -8.48
CA LEU A 149 7.68 -7.41 -9.83
C LEU A 149 7.57 -5.89 -9.77
N TYR A 150 8.62 -5.22 -10.23
CA TYR A 150 8.71 -3.77 -10.30
C TYR A 150 8.41 -3.24 -11.71
N LEU A 151 7.54 -2.24 -11.81
CA LEU A 151 7.17 -1.57 -13.05
C LEU A 151 7.17 -0.06 -12.81
N ARG A 152 7.76 0.69 -13.72
CA ARG A 152 7.76 2.16 -13.71
C ARG A 152 6.90 2.67 -14.85
N CYS A 153 6.06 3.66 -14.56
CA CYS A 153 5.26 4.34 -15.56
C CYS A 153 5.55 5.84 -15.47
N TYR A 154 5.61 6.52 -16.62
CA TYR A 154 5.90 7.95 -16.70
C TYR A 154 4.67 8.82 -16.98
N ASP A 155 3.57 8.20 -17.41
CA ASP A 155 2.28 8.87 -17.61
C ASP A 155 1.09 7.91 -17.42
N SER A 156 -0.12 8.49 -17.47
CA SER A 156 -1.37 7.75 -17.30
C SER A 156 -1.67 6.75 -18.42
N LEU A 157 -1.12 6.93 -19.63
CA LEU A 157 -1.32 6.02 -20.76
C LEU A 157 -0.43 4.78 -20.63
N GLU A 158 0.82 4.95 -20.19
CA GLU A 158 1.72 3.86 -19.83
C GLU A 158 1.16 3.04 -18.67
N LEU A 159 0.63 3.70 -17.64
CA LEU A 159 -0.06 3.03 -16.53
C LEU A 159 -1.25 2.21 -17.04
N LEU A 160 -2.11 2.80 -17.88
CA LEU A 160 -3.26 2.10 -18.44
C LEU A 160 -2.84 0.89 -19.30
N SER A 161 -1.81 1.05 -20.12
CA SER A 161 -1.26 -0.02 -20.96
C SER A 161 -0.66 -1.15 -20.11
N THR A 162 0.01 -0.77 -19.02
CA THR A 162 0.56 -1.71 -18.03
C THR A 162 -0.55 -2.51 -17.37
N LEU A 163 -1.61 -1.87 -16.87
CA LEU A 163 -2.75 -2.56 -16.25
C LEU A 163 -3.43 -3.56 -17.20
N LYS A 164 -3.64 -3.17 -18.47
CA LYS A 164 -4.23 -4.06 -19.48
C LYS A 164 -3.41 -5.31 -19.76
N THR A 165 -2.09 -5.22 -19.68
CA THR A 165 -1.17 -6.35 -19.92
C THR A 165 -0.80 -7.11 -18.64
N LEU A 166 -1.11 -6.54 -17.47
CA LEU A 166 -0.68 -7.08 -16.18
C LEU A 166 -1.26 -8.46 -15.89
N HIS A 167 -2.50 -8.73 -16.33
CA HIS A 167 -3.13 -10.04 -16.17
C HIS A 167 -2.29 -11.17 -16.77
N TYR A 168 -1.70 -10.96 -17.96
CA TYR A 168 -0.83 -11.94 -18.60
C TYR A 168 0.47 -12.14 -17.82
N ARG A 169 1.09 -11.04 -17.34
CA ARG A 169 2.32 -11.10 -16.54
C ARG A 169 2.11 -11.84 -15.22
N ILE A 170 0.97 -11.62 -14.55
CA ILE A 170 0.62 -12.34 -13.33
C ILE A 170 0.51 -13.83 -13.62
N ARG A 171 -0.23 -14.25 -14.65
CA ARG A 171 -0.39 -15.67 -15.00
C ARG A 171 0.94 -16.39 -15.25
N LEU A 172 1.90 -15.71 -15.89
CA LEU A 172 3.23 -16.27 -16.12
C LEU A 172 3.99 -16.52 -14.80
N GLN A 173 3.86 -15.61 -13.83
CA GLN A 173 4.50 -15.75 -12.52
C GLN A 173 3.78 -16.78 -11.62
N GLU A 174 2.45 -16.84 -11.70
CA GLU A 174 1.67 -17.84 -10.97
C GLU A 174 1.96 -19.27 -11.45
N ALA A 175 2.30 -19.45 -12.73
CA ALA A 175 2.79 -20.72 -13.26
C ALA A 175 4.11 -21.18 -12.61
N CYS A 176 4.89 -20.25 -12.05
CA CYS A 176 6.08 -20.54 -11.25
C CYS A 176 5.77 -20.83 -9.77
N GLY A 177 4.50 -20.91 -9.39
CA GLY A 177 4.04 -21.37 -8.07
C GLY A 177 3.75 -20.27 -7.03
N SER A 178 3.93 -18.99 -7.37
CA SER A 178 3.65 -17.87 -6.45
C SER A 178 2.38 -17.13 -6.85
N GLN A 179 1.31 -17.25 -6.05
CA GLN A 179 0.07 -16.49 -6.27
C GLN A 179 0.31 -14.99 -6.05
N VAL A 180 -0.36 -14.13 -6.82
CA VAL A 180 -0.38 -12.69 -6.52
C VAL A 180 -1.03 -12.42 -5.16
N GLY A 181 -0.44 -11.50 -4.40
CA GLY A 181 -0.97 -11.06 -3.10
C GLY A 181 -1.37 -9.59 -3.08
N VAL A 182 -0.54 -8.73 -3.67
CA VAL A 182 -0.74 -7.27 -3.56
C VAL A 182 -0.28 -6.54 -4.81
N LEU A 183 -1.07 -5.53 -5.20
CA LEU A 183 -0.72 -4.50 -6.17
C LEU A 183 -0.49 -3.19 -5.41
N MET A 184 0.75 -2.70 -5.44
CA MET A 184 1.18 -1.46 -4.82
C MET A 184 1.34 -0.36 -5.87
N ILE A 185 0.91 0.85 -5.53
CA ILE A 185 0.97 2.02 -6.42
C ILE A 185 1.55 3.20 -5.64
N ASP A 186 2.67 3.76 -6.12
CA ASP A 186 3.38 4.86 -5.46
C ASP A 186 3.75 5.99 -6.46
N SER A 187 3.05 7.13 -6.50
CA SER A 187 1.75 7.44 -5.90
C SER A 187 0.67 7.58 -6.96
N ILE A 188 -0.59 7.25 -6.64
CA ILE A 188 -1.71 7.31 -7.61
C ILE A 188 -1.98 8.74 -8.10
N GLY A 189 -1.54 9.75 -7.35
CA GLY A 189 -1.71 11.16 -7.68
C GLY A 189 -0.62 11.73 -8.60
N ALA A 190 0.39 10.96 -8.98
CA ALA A 190 1.57 11.43 -9.73
C ALA A 190 1.22 12.22 -10.99
N PHE A 191 0.29 11.71 -11.81
CA PHE A 191 -0.05 12.29 -13.11
C PHE A 191 -1.24 13.26 -13.07
N HIS A 192 -1.89 13.41 -11.91
CA HIS A 192 -3.16 14.14 -11.79
C HIS A 192 -3.07 15.58 -12.34
N TRP A 193 -2.00 16.31 -12.00
CA TRP A 193 -1.86 17.70 -12.41
C TRP A 193 -1.55 17.85 -13.90
N THR A 194 -0.69 16.98 -14.44
CA THR A 194 -0.33 16.95 -15.86
C THR A 194 -1.56 16.62 -16.72
N ASP A 195 -2.33 15.62 -16.32
CA ASP A 195 -3.55 15.22 -17.03
C ASP A 195 -4.64 16.29 -16.95
N ARG A 196 -4.78 16.94 -15.79
CA ARG A 196 -5.75 18.03 -15.61
C ARG A 196 -5.45 19.22 -16.52
N LEU A 197 -4.18 19.61 -16.65
CA LEU A 197 -3.77 20.68 -17.57
C LEU A 197 -4.04 20.26 -19.02
N SER A 198 -3.74 19.02 -19.38
CA SER A 198 -3.95 18.50 -20.73
C SER A 198 -5.43 18.46 -21.12
N SER A 199 -6.32 18.13 -20.18
CA SER A 199 -7.77 18.16 -20.38
C SER A 199 -8.31 19.57 -20.60
N SER A 200 -7.67 20.61 -20.03
CA SER A 200 -8.10 22.01 -20.20
C SER A 200 -7.70 22.58 -21.57
N LEU A 201 -6.62 22.08 -22.16
CA LEU A 201 -6.14 22.48 -23.49
C LEU A 201 -6.91 21.80 -24.63
N ALA A 202 -7.54 20.65 -24.36
CA ALA A 202 -8.29 19.86 -25.34
C ALA A 202 -9.69 20.41 -25.66
N LEU A 203 -10.09 21.55 -25.08
CA LEU A 203 -11.43 22.13 -25.20
C LEU A 203 -11.76 22.66 -26.61
N ASP A 204 -10.80 22.76 -27.53
CA ASP A 204 -10.96 23.67 -28.68
C ASP A 204 -11.02 23.06 -30.09
N LYS A 205 -11.11 21.73 -30.28
CA LYS A 205 -11.47 21.12 -31.58
C LYS A 205 -11.56 19.59 -31.47
N ASN A 206 -12.75 19.04 -31.72
CA ASN A 206 -13.06 17.69 -32.26
C ASN A 206 -14.10 16.89 -31.44
N ASN A 207 -15.09 16.33 -32.15
CA ASN A 207 -16.16 15.45 -31.66
C ASN A 207 -15.70 14.07 -31.09
N ARG A 208 -14.42 13.90 -30.77
CA ARG A 208 -13.95 12.70 -30.04
C ARG A 208 -14.13 12.96 -28.56
N LYS A 209 -14.64 11.98 -27.80
CA LYS A 209 -14.66 12.02 -26.32
C LYS A 209 -13.30 12.52 -25.85
N SER A 210 -13.22 13.75 -25.36
CA SER A 210 -11.96 14.32 -24.90
C SER A 210 -11.40 13.42 -23.80
N LEU A 211 -10.07 13.29 -23.75
CA LEU A 211 -9.36 12.59 -22.68
C LEU A 211 -9.47 13.42 -21.40
N SER A 212 -10.67 13.50 -20.84
CA SER A 212 -10.88 14.13 -19.55
C SER A 212 -10.18 13.30 -18.47
N LEU A 213 -9.59 13.99 -17.50
CA LEU A 213 -8.98 13.38 -16.32
C LEU A 213 -9.92 12.33 -15.68
N THR A 214 -11.22 12.65 -15.61
CA THR A 214 -12.25 11.76 -15.07
C THR A 214 -12.36 10.46 -15.86
N ASN A 215 -12.34 10.52 -17.19
CA ASN A 215 -12.40 9.32 -18.05
C ASN A 215 -11.14 8.45 -17.89
N VAL A 216 -9.96 9.07 -17.77
CA VAL A 216 -8.70 8.35 -17.60
C VAL A 216 -8.69 7.60 -16.27
N VAL A 217 -8.98 8.28 -15.16
CA VAL A 217 -9.04 7.66 -13.83
C VAL A 217 -10.14 6.59 -13.76
N GLU A 218 -11.30 6.85 -14.36
CA GLU A 218 -12.36 5.85 -14.44
C GLU A 218 -11.91 4.58 -15.18
N THR A 219 -11.20 4.74 -16.31
CA THR A 219 -10.68 3.60 -17.07
C THR A 219 -9.62 2.84 -16.27
N ILE A 220 -8.71 3.55 -15.59
CA ILE A 220 -7.71 2.94 -14.70
C ILE A 220 -8.40 2.11 -13.61
N VAL A 221 -9.42 2.67 -12.95
CA VAL A 221 -10.22 1.97 -11.93
C VAL A 221 -10.93 0.75 -12.51
N GLN A 222 -11.50 0.85 -13.72
CA GLN A 222 -12.15 -0.28 -14.39
C GLN A 222 -11.16 -1.42 -14.67
N GLU A 223 -9.96 -1.13 -15.16
CA GLU A 223 -8.93 -2.15 -15.41
C GLU A 223 -8.44 -2.78 -14.09
N MET A 224 -8.28 -2.00 -13.02
CA MET A 224 -7.96 -2.55 -11.70
C MET A 224 -9.07 -3.46 -11.16
N LYS A 225 -10.34 -3.07 -11.31
CA LYS A 225 -11.47 -3.92 -10.92
C LYS A 225 -11.47 -5.25 -11.67
N LYS A 226 -11.21 -5.23 -12.99
CA LYS A 226 -11.08 -6.47 -13.79
C LYS A 226 -9.95 -7.35 -13.26
N LEU A 227 -8.79 -6.76 -12.95
CA LEU A 227 -7.68 -7.51 -12.35
C LEU A 227 -8.07 -8.15 -11.01
N MET A 228 -8.74 -7.41 -10.13
CA MET A 228 -9.18 -7.90 -8.82
C MET A 228 -10.31 -8.94 -8.88
N GLN A 229 -11.10 -8.96 -9.94
CA GLN A 229 -12.12 -10.00 -10.17
C GLN A 229 -11.49 -11.34 -10.57
N VAL A 230 -10.37 -11.28 -11.29
CA VAL A 230 -9.68 -12.47 -11.79
C VAL A 230 -8.65 -12.99 -10.79
N HIS A 231 -8.01 -12.07 -10.07
CA HIS A 231 -6.90 -12.36 -9.16
C HIS A 231 -7.25 -11.98 -7.72
N SER A 232 -7.02 -12.90 -6.78
CA SER A 232 -7.19 -12.64 -5.34
C SER A 232 -6.04 -11.75 -4.83
N LEU A 233 -6.19 -10.43 -4.98
CA LEU A 233 -5.20 -9.43 -4.58
C LEU A 233 -5.79 -8.27 -3.78
N VAL A 234 -4.92 -7.64 -2.98
CA VAL A 234 -5.17 -6.34 -2.32
C VAL A 234 -4.53 -5.24 -3.15
N VAL A 235 -5.20 -4.09 -3.30
CA VAL A 235 -4.59 -2.89 -3.88
C VAL A 235 -4.20 -1.94 -2.76
N ILE A 236 -2.95 -1.45 -2.76
CA ILE A 236 -2.49 -0.41 -1.83
C ILE A 236 -1.91 0.72 -2.66
N ALA A 237 -2.50 1.90 -2.54
CA ALA A 237 -2.06 3.09 -3.24
C ALA A 237 -1.68 4.19 -2.25
N THR A 238 -0.60 4.90 -2.53
CA THR A 238 -0.22 6.09 -1.77
C THR A 238 -0.71 7.34 -2.48
N LYS A 239 -0.94 8.40 -1.70
CA LYS A 239 -1.26 9.73 -2.20
C LYS A 239 -0.67 10.80 -1.28
N ALA A 240 -0.17 11.88 -1.85
CA ALA A 240 0.27 13.05 -1.09
C ALA A 240 -0.91 13.99 -0.79
N THR A 241 -0.91 14.67 0.36
CA THR A 241 -1.82 15.80 0.61
C THR A 241 -1.31 17.05 -0.11
N ILE A 242 -2.23 17.86 -0.66
CA ILE A 242 -1.89 19.15 -1.30
C ILE A 242 -1.81 20.26 -0.26
N TYR A 243 -2.77 20.27 0.66
CA TYR A 243 -2.83 21.16 1.82
C TYR A 243 -3.26 20.34 3.03
N GLU A 244 -2.44 20.33 4.08
CA GLU A 244 -2.88 19.89 5.40
C GLU A 244 -3.48 21.10 6.10
N GLU A 245 -4.78 21.04 6.41
CA GLU A 245 -5.35 22.01 7.35
C GLU A 245 -4.80 21.66 8.72
N LYS A 246 -3.87 22.48 9.22
CA LYS A 246 -3.47 22.40 10.63
C LYS A 246 -4.72 22.65 11.46
N TYR A 247 -5.13 21.68 12.27
CA TYR A 247 -6.10 21.93 13.33
C TYR A 247 -5.63 23.17 14.12
N PRO A 248 -6.50 24.16 14.37
CA PRO A 248 -6.12 25.30 15.20
C PRO A 248 -5.90 24.78 16.62
N THR A 249 -4.64 24.60 17.00
CA THR A 249 -4.26 24.51 18.40
C THR A 249 -4.42 25.90 19.01
N ASN A 250 -5.43 26.01 19.87
CA ASN A 250 -5.80 27.13 20.72
C ASN A 250 -6.65 28.24 20.07
N GLU A 251 -7.84 28.39 20.64
CA GLU A 251 -8.60 29.63 20.68
C GLU A 251 -7.68 30.78 21.13
N ASN A 252 -7.40 31.72 20.23
CA ASN A 252 -7.67 33.14 20.46
C ASN A 252 -7.22 34.02 19.28
N ASN A 253 -8.19 34.80 18.80
CA ASN A 253 -8.09 36.08 18.10
C ASN A 253 -7.70 36.14 16.61
N ARG A 254 -8.78 36.30 15.83
CA ARG A 254 -9.10 37.45 14.96
C ARG A 254 -8.44 37.57 13.58
N ASN A 255 -9.33 37.42 12.60
CA ASN A 255 -9.64 38.32 11.49
C ASN A 255 -8.50 38.77 10.56
N ILE A 256 -8.56 38.33 9.31
CA ILE A 256 -8.58 39.21 8.13
C ILE A 256 -9.28 38.46 6.97
N SER A 257 -10.16 39.21 6.31
CA SER A 257 -11.17 38.85 5.33
C SER A 257 -10.66 38.58 3.91
N SER A 258 -11.31 37.66 3.19
CA SER A 258 -11.85 37.95 1.84
C SER A 258 -12.96 36.96 1.47
N HIS A 259 -14.03 37.53 0.92
CA HIS A 259 -15.33 36.91 0.61
C HIS A 259 -15.31 35.94 -0.59
N SER A 260 -16.08 34.84 -0.46
CA SER A 260 -16.82 34.05 -1.49
C SER A 260 -16.84 32.58 -1.02
N ASP A 261 -17.94 31.85 -0.80
CA ASP A 261 -19.35 32.03 -1.09
C ASP A 261 -20.18 31.42 0.05
N LEU A 262 -21.25 32.13 0.42
CA LEU A 262 -22.30 31.66 1.31
C LEU A 262 -23.20 30.70 0.51
N PHE A 263 -23.27 29.43 0.92
CA PHE A 263 -24.48 28.58 0.98
C PHE A 263 -24.05 27.14 1.33
N GLY A 264 -24.06 26.80 2.62
CA GLY A 264 -23.82 25.44 3.09
C GLY A 264 -24.30 25.30 4.54
N ASN A 265 -25.36 24.52 4.74
CA ASN A 265 -25.99 24.28 6.04
C ASN A 265 -24.96 23.92 7.14
N PRO A 266 -25.12 24.42 8.39
CA PRO A 266 -24.21 24.09 9.48
C PRO A 266 -24.33 22.64 9.99
N SER A 267 -25.25 21.84 9.45
CA SER A 267 -25.53 20.47 9.87
C SER A 267 -24.70 19.39 9.17
N SER A 268 -23.79 19.74 8.25
CA SER A 268 -22.91 18.80 7.54
C SER A 268 -21.44 18.88 7.98
N LYS A 269 -21.16 19.24 9.24
CA LYS A 269 -19.82 19.15 9.84
C LYS A 269 -19.51 17.75 10.41
N ALA A 270 -20.13 16.71 9.88
CA ALA A 270 -19.68 15.34 10.12
C ALA A 270 -18.40 15.11 9.29
N GLN A 271 -17.27 15.44 9.92
CA GLN A 271 -15.91 14.99 9.61
C GLN A 271 -15.51 15.04 8.13
N GLN A 272 -15.23 16.24 7.62
CA GLN A 272 -14.40 16.33 6.42
C GLN A 272 -12.97 15.86 6.77
N PRO A 273 -12.29 15.14 5.85
CA PRO A 273 -10.91 14.72 6.06
C PRO A 273 -10.02 15.95 6.30
N PRO A 274 -8.91 15.82 7.06
CA PRO A 274 -8.03 16.95 7.42
C PRO A 274 -7.22 17.53 6.23
N PHE A 275 -7.58 17.14 5.01
CA PHE A 275 -6.93 17.54 3.78
C PHE A 275 -7.98 17.67 2.66
N ARG A 276 -7.67 18.51 1.67
CA ARG A 276 -8.50 18.64 0.48
C ARG A 276 -8.35 17.43 -0.44
N GLU A 277 -9.45 16.75 -0.71
CA GLU A 277 -9.49 15.66 -1.69
C GLU A 277 -9.42 16.22 -3.12
N PHE A 278 -8.55 15.65 -3.94
CA PHE A 278 -8.36 16.06 -5.34
C PHE A 278 -8.58 14.93 -6.34
N MET A 279 -8.58 13.68 -5.89
CA MET A 279 -8.85 12.54 -6.76
C MET A 279 -10.34 12.53 -7.16
N PRO A 280 -10.66 12.12 -8.40
CA PRO A 280 -12.03 11.99 -8.87
C PRO A 280 -12.88 11.04 -8.01
N SER A 281 -14.21 11.24 -8.05
CA SER A 281 -15.18 10.40 -7.33
C SER A 281 -15.11 8.92 -7.72
N SER A 282 -14.73 8.61 -8.96
CA SER A 282 -14.54 7.23 -9.44
C SER A 282 -13.44 6.49 -8.66
N TRP A 283 -12.36 7.17 -8.30
CA TRP A 283 -11.32 6.64 -7.41
C TRP A 283 -11.81 6.57 -5.97
N GLN A 284 -12.43 7.63 -5.46
CA GLN A 284 -12.90 7.68 -4.08
C GLN A 284 -13.96 6.61 -3.75
N ALA A 285 -14.83 6.28 -4.71
CA ALA A 285 -15.80 5.20 -4.58
C ALA A 285 -15.19 3.80 -4.73
N PHE A 286 -13.99 3.70 -5.31
CA PHE A 286 -13.25 2.45 -5.46
C PHE A 286 -12.45 2.11 -4.19
N VAL A 287 -11.98 3.12 -3.46
CA VAL A 287 -11.25 2.94 -2.21
C VAL A 287 -12.16 2.38 -1.11
N THR A 288 -11.75 1.26 -0.52
CA THR A 288 -12.49 0.60 0.56
C THR A 288 -11.99 0.99 1.95
N HIS A 289 -10.69 1.29 2.05
CA HIS A 289 -10.01 1.61 3.30
C HIS A 289 -9.16 2.86 3.11
N LYS A 290 -9.25 3.80 4.05
CA LYS A 290 -8.53 5.07 4.02
C LYS A 290 -7.70 5.22 5.27
N ILE A 291 -6.42 5.47 5.06
CA ILE A 291 -5.44 5.66 6.11
C ILE A 291 -4.84 7.04 5.92
N PHE A 292 -4.77 7.79 7.01
CA PHE A 292 -4.13 9.10 7.05
C PHE A 292 -2.89 9.04 7.93
N ILE A 293 -1.78 9.56 7.43
CA ILE A 293 -0.49 9.60 8.13
C ILE A 293 -0.04 11.04 8.25
N ARG A 294 0.33 11.42 9.47
CA ARG A 294 0.91 12.72 9.79
C ARG A 294 2.19 12.55 10.58
N LYS A 295 3.10 13.51 10.45
CA LYS A 295 4.29 13.57 11.31
C LYS A 295 3.86 13.92 12.73
N SER A 296 4.45 13.26 13.72
CA SER A 296 4.27 13.63 15.13
C SER A 296 5.19 14.79 15.46
N ASP A 297 4.68 15.82 16.14
CA ASP A 297 5.47 16.98 16.58
C ASP A 297 6.40 16.65 17.77
N ASP A 298 6.17 15.51 18.43
CA ASP A 298 7.03 14.99 19.49
C ASP A 298 8.40 14.54 18.96
N HIS A 299 9.38 15.43 19.02
CA HIS A 299 10.79 15.05 18.92
C HIS A 299 11.22 14.31 20.19
N HIS A 300 11.27 12.98 20.16
CA HIS A 300 11.99 12.24 21.20
C HIS A 300 13.49 12.54 21.08
N LYS A 301 13.99 13.43 21.94
CA LYS A 301 15.42 13.52 22.25
C LYS A 301 15.73 12.44 23.29
N SER A 302 15.91 11.18 22.88
CA SER A 302 16.58 10.23 23.75
C SER A 302 18.05 10.66 23.87
N LEU A 303 18.55 10.63 25.10
CA LEU A 303 19.87 11.09 25.49
C LEU A 303 20.95 10.24 24.77
N GLY A 304 21.49 10.76 23.67
CA GLY A 304 22.54 10.11 22.88
C GLY A 304 22.00 9.27 21.73
N GLN A 305 22.24 9.75 20.50
CA GLN A 305 22.08 9.09 19.20
C GLN A 305 20.66 8.98 18.58
N GLN A 306 20.55 9.74 17.47
CA GLN A 306 19.73 9.59 16.26
C GLN A 306 18.31 10.20 16.25
N ASN A 307 18.04 11.00 15.22
CA ASN A 307 16.78 11.74 14.99
C ASN A 307 15.66 10.78 14.55
N LEU A 308 15.11 10.03 15.50
CA LEU A 308 13.97 9.15 15.22
C LEU A 308 12.72 9.98 14.90
N SER A 309 12.23 9.84 13.67
CA SER A 309 10.99 10.50 13.24
C SER A 309 9.78 9.64 13.64
N ALA A 310 8.94 10.19 14.52
CA ALA A 310 7.68 9.57 14.90
C ALA A 310 6.54 10.03 13.99
N TYR A 311 5.63 9.11 13.69
CA TYR A 311 4.47 9.31 12.82
C TYR A 311 3.21 8.80 13.51
N LEU A 312 2.08 9.42 13.19
CA LEU A 312 0.76 9.02 13.63
C LEU A 312 -0.02 8.49 12.43
N LEU A 313 -0.65 7.34 12.60
CA LEU A 313 -1.50 6.67 11.63
C LEU A 313 -2.93 6.61 12.15
N GLU A 314 -3.85 7.17 11.38
CA GLU A 314 -5.28 7.18 11.66
C GLU A 314 -6.02 6.44 10.56
N TRP A 315 -6.94 5.56 10.94
CA TRP A 315 -7.87 4.94 10.00
C TRP A 315 -9.09 5.84 9.85
N LEU A 316 -9.25 6.45 8.68
CA LEU A 316 -10.42 7.26 8.33
C LEU A 316 -11.57 6.36 7.86
N GLN A 317 -11.25 5.22 7.25
CA GLN A 317 -12.23 4.24 6.78
C GLN A 317 -11.64 2.83 6.88
N PRO A 318 -12.23 1.89 7.66
CA PRO A 318 -13.23 2.16 8.70
C PRO A 318 -12.65 3.06 9.79
N GLN A 319 -13.47 3.91 10.40
CA GLN A 319 -12.98 4.78 11.48
C GLN A 319 -12.69 3.96 12.73
N LEU A 320 -11.46 4.07 13.24
CA LEU A 320 -11.04 3.42 14.49
C LEU A 320 -10.91 4.47 15.60
N SER A 321 -11.14 4.07 16.85
CA SER A 321 -10.99 4.94 18.03
C SER A 321 -9.52 5.17 18.42
N SER A 322 -8.61 4.33 17.94
CA SER A 322 -7.18 4.40 18.26
C SER A 322 -6.37 4.99 17.11
N ILE A 323 -5.43 5.87 17.45
CA ILE A 323 -4.40 6.36 16.54
C ILE A 323 -3.11 5.60 16.83
N ASP A 324 -2.54 4.96 15.82
CA ASP A 324 -1.30 4.22 15.96
C ASP A 324 -0.11 5.16 15.84
N ARG A 325 0.87 5.06 16.75
CA ARG A 325 2.14 5.76 16.64
C ARG A 325 3.21 4.77 16.16
N PHE A 326 4.04 5.19 15.22
CA PHE A 326 5.17 4.39 14.79
C PHE A 326 6.41 5.24 14.55
N ILE A 327 7.57 4.63 14.69
CA ILE A 327 8.87 5.26 14.45
C ILE A 327 9.53 4.55 13.27
N VAL A 328 10.18 5.33 12.42
CA VAL A 328 11.10 4.81 11.40
C VAL A 328 12.51 4.89 11.96
N ASP A 329 13.09 3.74 12.28
CA ASP A 329 14.48 3.62 12.76
C ASP A 329 15.49 3.84 11.62
N ASP A 330 16.78 3.96 11.93
CA ASP A 330 17.86 4.19 10.95
C ASP A 330 18.01 3.03 9.96
N VAL A 331 17.68 1.81 10.39
CA VAL A 331 17.59 0.61 9.54
C VAL A 331 16.26 0.57 8.76
N SER A 332 15.50 1.67 8.79
CA SER A 332 14.17 1.81 8.18
C SER A 332 13.15 0.81 8.71
N LYS A 333 13.34 0.29 9.92
CA LYS A 333 12.36 -0.58 10.56
C LYS A 333 11.24 0.27 11.17
N LEU A 334 9.99 -0.06 10.88
CA LEU A 334 8.83 0.47 11.58
C LEU A 334 8.72 -0.23 12.93
N SER A 335 8.97 0.49 14.01
CA SER A 335 8.63 0.06 15.36
C SER A 335 7.28 0.67 15.73
N HIS A 336 6.30 -0.19 16.02
CA HIS A 336 4.99 0.24 16.49
C HIS A 336 5.10 0.57 17.98
N LEU A 337 4.65 1.77 18.34
CA LEU A 337 4.44 2.18 19.72
C LEU A 337 2.93 2.29 19.90
N GLN A 338 2.36 1.37 20.65
CA GLN A 338 0.94 1.42 20.96
C GLN A 338 0.65 2.68 21.78
N VAL A 339 -0.13 3.60 21.20
CA VAL A 339 -0.81 4.65 21.96
C VAL A 339 -2.22 4.13 22.20
N LEU A 340 -2.46 3.65 23.42
CA LEU A 340 -3.81 3.56 23.95
C LEU A 340 -4.22 4.99 24.32
N LEU A 341 -5.24 5.52 23.65
CA LEU A 341 -6.02 6.63 24.19
C LEU A 341 -7.13 6.05 25.07
#